data_AF-A0A380ZZ28-F1
#
_entry.id   AF-A0A380ZZ28-F1
#
_cell.length_a   1.000
_cell.length_b   1.000
_cell.length_c   1.000
_cell.angle_alpha   90.00
_cell.angle_beta   90.00
_cell.angle_gamma   90.00
#
_symmetry.space_group_name_H-M   'P 1'
#
loop_
_entity.id
_entity.type
_entity.pdbx_description
1 polymer ?
#
loop_
_entity_poly.entity_id
_entity_poly.type
_entity_poly.pdbx_seq_one_letter_code
_entity_poly.pdbx_strand_id
1 'polypeptide(L)'
;MTLAGDSDYVRRCFKEYGLVTDPSGNYSAMYKPYHLIGLELGISVASVGLRREPTGSPAGWHGDVVATAKRDMAAGQELDGEGGYTVYGRLMPARDSVADGCLPLGLAHNVRLKHPVRQSQPIRWSDVEYDERSPAVQFRRLMEQTFA
;
A
#
# COMPACT_ATOMS: atom_id res chain seq x y z
N MET A 1 7.18 -14.25 6.57
CA MET A 1 8.53 -13.76 6.19
C MET A 1 9.34 -14.94 5.70
N THR A 2 10.10 -14.80 4.62
CA THR A 2 11.00 -15.86 4.14
C THR A 2 12.42 -15.60 4.67
N LEU A 3 13.03 -16.64 5.22
CA LEU A 3 14.42 -16.66 5.67
C LEU A 3 15.25 -17.43 4.64
N ALA A 4 16.41 -16.89 4.27
CA ALA A 4 17.39 -17.56 3.42
C ALA A 4 18.56 -18.06 4.27
N GLY A 5 18.97 -19.30 4.06
CA GLY A 5 20.13 -19.92 4.67
C GLY A 5 21.40 -19.57 3.90
N ASP A 6 21.86 -18.32 4.03
CA ASP A 6 22.99 -17.77 3.24
C ASP A 6 24.36 -18.41 3.54
N SER A 7 24.40 -19.39 4.45
CA SER A 7 25.58 -20.23 4.71
C SER A 7 25.17 -21.65 5.10
N ASP A 8 26.08 -22.61 4.91
CA ASP A 8 25.87 -24.01 5.30
C ASP A 8 25.62 -24.16 6.81
N TYR A 9 26.20 -23.27 7.61
CA TYR A 9 25.92 -23.18 9.04
C TYR A 9 24.43 -22.89 9.31
N VAL A 10 23.87 -21.85 8.68
CA VAL A 10 22.46 -21.46 8.88
C VAL A 10 21.50 -22.53 8.37
N ARG A 11 21.79 -23.15 7.22
CA ARG A 11 20.99 -24.26 6.68
C ARG A 11 20.98 -25.47 7.62
N ARG A 12 22.13 -25.79 8.23
CA ARG A 12 22.21 -26.82 9.26
C ARG A 12 21.36 -26.46 10.48
N CYS A 13 21.40 -25.20 10.93
CA CYS A 13 20.54 -24.73 12.02
C CYS A 13 19.05 -24.87 11.71
N PHE A 14 18.60 -24.59 10.48
CA PHE A 14 17.21 -24.81 10.09
C PHE A 14 16.79 -26.27 10.33
N LYS A 15 17.62 -27.23 9.91
CA LYS A 15 17.37 -28.65 10.12
C LYS A 15 17.39 -29.04 11.61
N GLU A 16 18.42 -28.59 12.34
CA GLU A 16 18.60 -28.94 13.76
C GLU A 16 17.48 -28.38 14.65
N TYR A 17 16.95 -27.21 14.33
CA TYR A 17 15.83 -26.59 15.05
C TYR A 17 14.46 -27.10 14.57
N GLY A 18 14.42 -27.94 13.53
CA GLY A 18 13.18 -28.48 12.99
C GLY A 18 12.34 -27.46 12.22
N LEU A 19 12.96 -26.43 11.65
CA LEU A 19 12.27 -25.51 10.74
C LEU A 19 11.86 -26.27 9.48
N VAL A 20 10.62 -26.05 9.03
CA VAL A 20 10.18 -26.55 7.73
C VAL A 20 10.89 -25.73 6.65
N THR A 21 11.59 -26.43 5.75
CA THR A 21 12.28 -25.82 4.62
C THR A 21 11.69 -26.26 3.29
N ASP A 22 12.02 -25.52 2.23
CA ASP A 22 11.84 -26.00 0.87
C ASP A 22 12.73 -27.24 0.57
N PRO A 23 12.56 -27.92 -0.57
CA PRO A 23 13.34 -29.11 -0.92
C PRO A 23 14.87 -28.89 -0.97
N SER A 24 15.33 -27.67 -1.23
CA SER A 24 16.77 -27.36 -1.21
C SER A 24 17.33 -27.22 0.21
N GLY A 25 16.48 -27.05 1.22
CA GLY A 25 16.89 -26.73 2.58
C GLY A 25 17.35 -25.28 2.78
N ASN A 26 17.29 -24.43 1.73
CA ASN A 26 17.83 -23.08 1.77
C ASN A 26 16.82 -22.05 2.27
N TYR A 27 15.51 -22.30 2.12
CA TYR A 27 14.48 -21.33 2.47
C TYR A 27 13.55 -21.90 3.52
N SER A 28 13.21 -21.09 4.51
CA SER A 28 12.16 -21.38 5.48
C SER A 28 11.21 -20.20 5.61
N ALA A 29 9.96 -20.47 5.98
CA ALA A 29 8.94 -19.45 6.20
C ALA A 29 8.64 -19.29 7.69
N MET A 30 8.85 -18.09 8.21
CA MET A 30 8.32 -17.71 9.52
C MET A 30 6.85 -17.31 9.35
N TYR A 31 5.97 -18.05 10.00
CA TYR A 31 4.52 -17.95 9.89
C TYR A 31 3.89 -17.49 11.20
N LYS A 32 3.12 -16.39 11.15
CA LYS A 32 2.25 -15.92 12.24
C LYS A 32 0.80 -16.21 11.83
N PRO A 33 0.11 -17.21 12.42
CA PRO A 33 -1.19 -17.66 11.94
C PRO A 33 -2.34 -16.70 12.17
N TYR A 34 -2.15 -15.69 13.04
CA TYR A 34 -3.19 -14.76 13.43
C TYR A 34 -2.65 -13.33 13.48
N HIS A 35 -3.49 -12.38 13.09
CA HIS A 35 -3.32 -10.96 13.38
C HIS A 35 -4.66 -10.44 13.89
N LEU A 36 -4.68 -9.92 15.11
CA LEU A 36 -5.92 -9.62 15.82
C LEU A 36 -6.39 -8.16 15.63
N ILE A 37 -5.83 -7.44 14.65
CA ILE A 37 -6.23 -6.10 14.21
C ILE A 37 -6.38 -5.14 15.41
N GLY A 38 -7.62 -4.73 15.74
CA GLY A 38 -7.89 -3.79 16.83
C GLY A 38 -7.55 -4.33 18.22
N LEU A 39 -7.55 -5.65 18.43
CA LEU A 39 -7.18 -6.25 19.71
C LEU A 39 -5.68 -6.13 19.99
N GLU A 40 -4.83 -6.01 18.96
CA GLU A 40 -3.38 -5.79 19.09
C GLU A 40 -3.02 -4.29 19.27
N LEU A 41 -3.95 -3.36 19.07
CA LEU A 41 -3.68 -1.90 19.14
C LEU A 41 -3.11 -1.46 20.49
N GLY A 42 -3.58 -2.06 21.60
CA GLY A 42 -3.13 -1.74 22.95
C GLY A 42 -1.62 -1.94 23.16
N ILE A 43 -1.00 -2.85 22.41
CA ILE A 43 0.45 -3.09 22.45
C ILE A 43 1.20 -1.86 21.91
N SER A 44 0.73 -1.28 20.80
CA SER A 44 1.31 -0.06 20.23
C SER A 44 1.16 1.14 21.18
N VAL A 45 0.01 1.27 21.83
CA VAL A 45 -0.24 2.33 22.84
C VAL A 45 0.73 2.19 24.01
N ALA A 46 0.88 0.99 24.58
CA ALA A 46 1.82 0.74 25.66
C ALA A 46 3.28 0.96 25.24
N SER A 47 3.66 0.55 24.03
CA SER A 47 5.00 0.76 23.48
C SER A 47 5.37 2.24 23.41
N VAL A 48 4.49 3.07 22.87
CA VAL A 48 4.72 4.52 22.78
C VAL A 48 4.70 5.15 24.17
N GLY A 49 3.75 4.79 25.03
CA GLY A 49 3.61 5.40 26.36
C GLY A 49 4.74 5.05 27.33
N LEU A 50 5.20 3.81 27.34
CA LEU A 50 6.19 3.31 28.31
C LEU A 50 7.63 3.36 27.78
N ARG A 51 7.82 3.13 26.47
CA ARG A 51 9.15 3.02 25.86
C ARG A 51 9.47 4.13 24.87
N ARG A 52 8.47 4.93 24.46
CA ARG A 52 8.61 5.94 23.39
C ARG A 52 9.07 5.33 22.06
N GLU A 53 8.63 4.10 21.79
CA GLU A 53 9.02 3.33 20.60
C GLU A 53 7.80 3.06 19.71
N PRO A 54 7.86 3.36 18.40
CA PRO A 54 6.83 2.94 17.46
C PRO A 54 6.89 1.42 17.23
N THR A 55 5.73 0.80 17.04
CA THR A 55 5.62 -0.61 16.62
C THR A 55 5.70 -0.79 15.11
N GLY A 56 5.61 0.31 14.36
CA GLY A 56 5.83 0.38 12.92
C GLY A 56 5.81 1.84 12.44
N SER A 57 6.68 2.18 11.49
CA SER A 57 6.75 3.49 10.86
C SER A 57 7.27 3.36 9.43
N PRO A 58 6.84 4.22 8.50
CA PRO A 58 7.41 4.24 7.15
C PRO A 58 8.89 4.62 7.21
N ALA A 59 9.74 3.92 6.45
CA ALA A 59 11.14 4.29 6.24
C ALA A 59 11.32 5.27 5.07
N GLY A 60 10.30 5.41 4.22
CA GLY A 60 10.29 6.24 3.03
C GLY A 60 9.03 5.98 2.20
N TRP A 61 8.84 6.75 1.13
CA TRP A 61 7.73 6.56 0.19
C TRP A 61 8.21 5.83 -1.07
N HIS A 62 8.18 4.50 -1.03
CA HIS A 62 8.66 3.65 -2.13
C HIS A 62 7.53 3.12 -3.01
N GLY A 63 6.34 2.98 -2.45
CA GLY A 63 5.15 2.47 -3.13
C GLY A 63 3.96 3.38 -2.90
N ASP A 64 3.07 3.40 -3.88
CA ASP A 64 1.83 4.14 -3.87
C ASP A 64 0.68 3.21 -4.27
N VAL A 65 -0.52 3.50 -3.74
CA VAL A 65 -1.73 2.74 -4.06
C VAL A 65 -2.59 3.62 -4.95
N VAL A 66 -2.55 3.36 -6.25
CA VAL A 66 -3.23 4.18 -7.26
C VAL A 66 -4.65 3.67 -7.49
N ALA A 67 -5.60 4.60 -7.67
CA ALA A 67 -6.94 4.30 -8.07
C ALA A 67 -6.94 3.75 -9.50
N THR A 68 -7.44 2.52 -9.69
CA THR A 68 -7.51 1.86 -11.00
C THR A 68 -8.94 1.50 -11.31
N ALA A 69 -9.41 1.82 -12.51
CA ALA A 69 -10.79 1.60 -12.92
C ALA A 69 -11.15 0.09 -12.95
N LYS A 70 -12.28 -0.29 -12.35
CA LYS A 70 -12.80 -1.67 -12.37
C LYS A 70 -13.51 -2.02 -13.68
N ARG A 71 -13.99 -1.01 -14.39
CA ARG A 71 -14.76 -1.11 -15.64
C ARG A 71 -14.58 0.17 -16.45
N ASP A 72 -15.06 0.14 -17.68
CA ASP A 72 -15.18 1.36 -18.49
C ASP A 72 -16.16 2.33 -17.82
N MET A 73 -15.78 3.61 -17.76
CA MET A 73 -16.58 4.68 -17.19
C MET A 73 -16.53 5.90 -18.11
N ALA A 74 -17.71 6.50 -18.33
CA ALA A 74 -17.83 7.73 -19.10
C ALA A 74 -17.47 8.96 -18.25
N ALA A 75 -17.15 10.07 -18.91
CA ALA A 75 -17.04 11.36 -18.25
C ALA A 75 -18.33 11.71 -17.50
N GLY A 76 -18.20 12.43 -16.39
CA GLY A 76 -19.30 12.82 -15.52
C GLY A 76 -19.72 11.76 -14.50
N GLN A 77 -19.29 10.49 -14.65
CA GLN A 77 -19.52 9.48 -13.61
C GLN A 77 -18.70 9.79 -12.35
N GLU A 78 -19.21 9.36 -11.21
CA GLU A 78 -18.57 9.54 -9.91
C GLU A 78 -17.86 8.25 -9.49
N LEU A 79 -16.66 8.39 -8.95
CA LEU A 79 -15.91 7.32 -8.32
C LEU A 79 -16.43 7.10 -6.91
N ASP A 80 -16.82 5.87 -6.61
CA ASP A 80 -17.33 5.44 -5.31
C ASP A 80 -16.22 4.99 -4.32
N GLY A 81 -14.95 5.04 -4.72
CA GLY A 81 -13.79 4.82 -3.86
C GLY A 81 -13.48 3.35 -3.54
N GLU A 82 -12.67 3.14 -2.50
CA GLU A 82 -12.26 1.80 -2.05
C GLU A 82 -13.46 0.94 -1.63
N GLY A 83 -13.46 -0.34 -2.00
CA GLY A 83 -14.54 -1.28 -1.69
C GLY A 83 -15.80 -1.16 -2.55
N GLY A 84 -15.93 -0.09 -3.36
CA GLY A 84 -17.05 0.14 -4.27
C GLY A 84 -16.97 -0.63 -5.60
N TYR A 85 -17.65 -0.14 -6.62
CA TYR A 85 -17.78 -0.75 -7.95
C TYR A 85 -16.97 -0.05 -9.04
N THR A 86 -16.43 1.15 -8.77
CA THR A 86 -15.76 1.97 -9.80
C THR A 86 -14.25 1.78 -9.84
N VAL A 87 -13.61 1.61 -8.68
CA VAL A 87 -12.15 1.56 -8.57
C VAL A 87 -11.65 0.47 -7.62
N TYR A 88 -10.41 0.03 -7.84
CA TYR A 88 -9.62 -0.76 -6.90
C TYR A 88 -8.22 -0.15 -6.73
N GLY A 89 -7.57 -0.46 -5.62
CA GLY A 89 -6.17 -0.08 -5.38
C GLY A 89 -5.21 -0.98 -6.13
N ARG A 90 -4.26 -0.37 -6.85
CA ARG A 90 -3.13 -1.08 -7.46
C ARG A 90 -1.83 -0.54 -6.88
N LEU A 91 -0.96 -1.44 -6.40
CA LEU A 91 0.39 -1.06 -5.98
C LEU A 91 1.22 -0.62 -7.20
N MET A 92 1.90 0.51 -7.07
CA MET A 92 2.82 1.07 -8.05
C MET A 92 4.06 1.63 -7.33
N PRO A 93 5.26 1.62 -7.93
CA PRO A 93 6.36 2.40 -7.41
C PRO A 93 5.97 3.88 -7.28
N ALA A 94 6.29 4.51 -6.14
CA ALA A 94 5.86 5.89 -5.86
C ALA A 94 6.33 6.88 -6.95
N ARG A 95 7.58 6.76 -7.40
CA ARG A 95 8.15 7.59 -8.47
C ARG A 95 7.34 7.51 -9.79
N ASP A 96 6.86 6.32 -10.15
CA ASP A 96 6.13 6.09 -11.40
C ASP A 96 4.71 6.66 -11.25
N SER A 97 4.10 6.50 -10.06
CA SER A 97 2.80 7.10 -9.71
C SER A 97 2.82 8.63 -9.86
N VAL A 98 3.87 9.29 -9.37
CA VAL A 98 4.02 10.75 -9.48
C VAL A 98 4.28 11.17 -10.92
N ALA A 99 5.21 10.50 -11.62
CA ALA A 99 5.53 10.81 -13.01
C ALA A 99 4.30 10.67 -13.94
N ASP A 100 3.45 9.67 -13.70
CA ASP A 100 2.22 9.43 -14.47
C ASP A 100 1.03 10.27 -13.99
N GLY A 101 1.18 11.01 -12.89
CA GLY A 101 0.13 11.85 -12.30
C GLY A 101 -1.06 11.04 -11.77
N CYS A 102 -0.82 9.85 -11.23
CA CYS A 102 -1.84 8.94 -10.75
C CYS A 102 -2.57 9.49 -9.51
N LEU A 103 -3.90 9.32 -9.48
CA LEU A 103 -4.75 9.63 -8.35
C LEU A 103 -4.61 8.53 -7.29
N PRO A 104 -4.27 8.85 -6.03
CA PRO A 104 -4.25 7.84 -4.97
C PRO A 104 -5.65 7.35 -4.62
N LEU A 105 -5.76 6.05 -4.32
CA LEU A 105 -7.04 5.42 -3.98
C LEU A 105 -7.74 6.11 -2.80
N GLY A 106 -6.98 6.51 -1.77
CA GLY A 106 -7.51 7.18 -0.59
C GLY A 106 -8.16 8.54 -0.87
N LEU A 107 -7.94 9.13 -2.05
CA LEU A 107 -8.55 10.38 -2.50
C LEU A 107 -9.52 10.19 -3.66
N ALA A 108 -9.92 8.95 -3.97
CA ALA A 108 -10.80 8.64 -5.10
C ALA A 108 -12.28 8.46 -4.71
N HIS A 109 -12.67 8.79 -3.48
CA HIS A 109 -14.05 8.63 -3.00
C HIS A 109 -14.86 9.91 -3.25
N ASN A 110 -16.04 9.77 -3.86
CA ASN A 110 -16.95 10.86 -4.25
C ASN A 110 -16.28 11.90 -5.17
N VAL A 111 -15.54 11.40 -6.16
CA VAL A 111 -14.75 12.20 -7.09
C VAL A 111 -15.30 12.03 -8.51
N ARG A 112 -15.58 13.13 -9.21
CA ARG A 112 -16.20 13.09 -10.55
C ARG A 112 -15.16 12.98 -11.64
N LEU A 113 -15.40 12.13 -12.64
CA LEU A 113 -14.57 12.03 -13.84
C LEU A 113 -14.80 13.21 -14.80
N LYS A 114 -13.72 13.84 -15.25
CA LYS A 114 -13.68 14.82 -16.35
C LYS A 114 -13.61 14.15 -17.72
N HIS A 115 -13.01 12.96 -17.78
CA HIS A 115 -12.74 12.22 -19.01
C HIS A 115 -13.18 10.76 -18.88
N PRO A 116 -13.55 10.09 -20.00
CA PRO A 116 -13.81 8.67 -19.96
C PRO A 116 -12.52 7.91 -19.64
N VAL A 117 -12.64 6.83 -18.85
CA VAL A 117 -11.54 5.93 -18.49
C VAL A 117 -11.92 4.49 -18.82
N ARG A 118 -10.93 3.70 -19.24
CA ARG A 118 -11.11 2.29 -19.56
C ARG A 118 -10.90 1.39 -18.34
N GLN A 119 -11.47 0.20 -18.37
CA GLN A 119 -11.19 -0.85 -17.40
C GLN A 119 -9.68 -1.07 -17.26
N SER A 120 -9.23 -1.24 -16.01
CA SER A 120 -7.83 -1.46 -15.62
C SER A 120 -6.88 -0.29 -15.91
N GLN A 121 -7.39 0.86 -16.37
CA GLN A 121 -6.62 2.09 -16.50
C GLN A 121 -6.39 2.71 -15.11
N PRO A 122 -5.14 3.09 -14.76
CA PRO A 122 -4.88 3.97 -13.63
C PRO A 122 -5.52 5.34 -13.85
N ILE A 123 -6.31 5.81 -12.88
CA ILE A 123 -6.97 7.11 -12.93
C ILE A 123 -5.95 8.18 -12.55
N ARG A 124 -5.91 9.27 -13.31
CA ARG A 124 -4.99 10.39 -13.08
C ARG A 124 -5.70 11.58 -12.43
N TRP A 125 -4.93 12.46 -11.81
CA TRP A 125 -5.42 13.78 -11.38
C TRP A 125 -6.05 14.59 -12.53
N SER A 126 -5.53 14.42 -13.75
CA SER A 126 -6.10 15.03 -14.96
C SER A 126 -7.48 14.48 -15.33
N ASP A 127 -7.83 13.28 -14.87
CA ASP A 127 -9.08 12.62 -15.25
C ASP A 127 -10.23 12.96 -14.31
N VAL A 128 -9.97 13.65 -13.18
CA VAL A 128 -10.96 13.88 -12.13
C VAL A 128 -11.06 15.33 -11.66
N GLU A 129 -12.23 15.68 -11.16
CA GLU A 129 -12.49 16.90 -10.41
C GLU A 129 -12.11 16.68 -8.95
N TYR A 130 -11.31 17.57 -8.37
CA TYR A 130 -10.92 17.50 -6.98
C TYR A 130 -10.75 18.91 -6.40
N ASP A 131 -10.97 19.05 -5.09
CA ASP A 131 -10.80 20.31 -4.40
C ASP A 131 -9.35 20.50 -3.94
N GLU A 132 -8.65 21.47 -4.55
CA GLU A 132 -7.26 21.82 -4.19
C GLU A 132 -7.13 22.44 -2.79
N ARG A 133 -8.25 22.88 -2.20
CA ARG A 133 -8.30 23.41 -0.83
C ARG A 133 -8.47 22.32 0.22
N SER A 134 -8.78 21.08 -0.20
CA SER A 134 -8.90 19.96 0.72
C SER A 134 -7.56 19.71 1.42
N PRO A 135 -7.52 19.67 2.77
CA PRO A 135 -6.30 19.39 3.51
C PRO A 135 -5.64 18.07 3.11
N ALA A 136 -6.43 17.05 2.77
CA ALA A 136 -5.92 15.75 2.33
C ALA A 136 -5.24 15.84 0.95
N VAL A 137 -5.81 16.61 0.02
CA VAL A 137 -5.19 16.88 -1.28
C VAL A 137 -3.91 17.69 -1.11
N GLN A 138 -3.93 18.75 -0.31
CA GLN A 138 -2.75 19.59 -0.05
C GLN A 138 -1.61 18.77 0.58
N PHE A 139 -1.93 17.93 1.56
CA PHE A 139 -0.95 17.05 2.20
C PHE A 139 -0.37 16.04 1.20
N ARG A 140 -1.21 15.45 0.35
CA ARG A 140 -0.74 14.57 -0.72
C ARG A 140 0.18 15.31 -1.70
N ARG A 141 -0.18 16.52 -2.14
CA ARG A 141 0.68 17.34 -3.01
C ARG A 141 2.00 17.71 -2.35
N LEU A 142 2.00 18.01 -1.05
CA LEU A 142 3.23 18.25 -0.28
C LEU A 142 4.10 16.99 -0.22
N MET A 143 3.49 15.82 -0.03
CA MET A 143 4.19 14.53 -0.04
C MET A 143 4.84 14.27 -1.41
N GLU A 144 4.12 14.52 -2.50
CA GLU A 144 4.66 14.46 -3.87
C GLU A 144 5.86 15.39 -4.04
N GLN A 145 5.79 16.64 -3.58
CA GLN A 145 6.89 17.60 -3.68
C GLN A 145 8.11 17.27 -2.79
N THR A 146 7.88 16.63 -1.65
CA THR A 146 8.93 16.39 -0.64
C THR A 146 9.72 15.11 -0.92
N PHE A 147 9.06 14.11 -1.52
CA PHE A 147 9.60 12.74 -1.61
C PHE A 147 9.75 12.20 -3.04
N ALA A 148 9.24 12.89 -4.08
CA ALA A 148 9.37 12.47 -5.47
C ALA A 148 10.67 12.96 -6.14
#